data_AF-M8DLA2-F1
#
_entry.id   AF-M8DLA2-F1
#
_cell.length_a   1.000
_cell.length_b   1.000
_cell.length_c   1.000
_cell.angle_alpha   90.00
_cell.angle_beta   90.00
_cell.angle_gamma   90.00
#
_symmetry.space_group_name_H-M   'P 1'
#
loop_
_entity.id
_entity.type
_entity.pdbx_description
1 polymer ?
#
loop_
_entity_poly.entity_id
_entity_poly.type
_entity_poly.pdbx_seq_one_letter_code
_entity_poly.pdbx_strand_id
1 'polypeptide(L)'
;MSEVRSLDRLKRFYAEINTLDDEIPAQVTRKIYLYSLALLEIGRFHAEAVNEYGRIYAARKGKWGEIAATTDGSGVVKEATADRLTQELREKEAQAEAEMHRWKNSFEATQEIINALKVHLKVLVKELDVA
;
A
#
# COMPACT_ATOMS: atom_id res chain seq x y z
N MET A 1 -13.68 10.88 6.36
CA MET A 1 -14.99 10.27 5.98
C MET A 1 -14.95 9.46 4.68
N SER A 2 -14.05 9.74 3.72
CA SER A 2 -13.87 8.94 2.49
C SER A 2 -13.11 7.64 2.75
N GLU A 3 -12.01 7.70 3.49
CA GLU A 3 -11.08 6.61 3.77
C GLU A 3 -11.72 5.44 4.54
N VAL A 4 -12.52 5.74 5.57
CA VAL A 4 -13.31 4.74 6.32
C VAL A 4 -14.23 3.95 5.39
N ARG A 5 -14.88 4.64 4.42
CA ARG A 5 -15.73 3.96 3.43
C ARG A 5 -14.91 3.10 2.48
N SER A 6 -13.68 3.47 2.15
CA SER A 6 -12.79 2.68 1.29
C SER A 6 -12.33 1.40 1.98
N LEU A 7 -11.98 1.46 3.28
CA LEU A 7 -11.62 0.28 4.05
C LEU A 7 -12.81 -0.67 4.23
N ASP A 8 -14.01 -0.14 4.45
CA ASP A 8 -15.23 -0.94 4.51
C ASP A 8 -15.54 -1.61 3.18
N ARG A 9 -15.32 -0.93 2.05
CA ARG A 9 -15.45 -1.54 0.71
C ARG A 9 -14.44 -2.67 0.52
N LEU A 10 -13.17 -2.43 0.86
CA LEU A 10 -12.12 -3.45 0.75
C LEU A 10 -12.47 -4.71 1.58
N LYS A 11 -12.90 -4.52 2.84
CA LYS A 11 -13.36 -5.63 3.70
C LYS A 11 -14.53 -6.40 3.10
N ARG A 12 -15.52 -5.69 2.52
CA ARG A 12 -16.67 -6.32 1.87
C ARG A 12 -16.26 -7.15 0.65
N PHE A 13 -15.34 -6.64 -0.18
CA PHE A 13 -14.83 -7.39 -1.32
C PHE A 13 -14.15 -8.68 -0.88
N TYR A 14 -13.25 -8.63 0.11
CA TYR A 14 -12.60 -9.84 0.62
C TYR A 14 -13.58 -10.82 1.29
N ALA A 15 -14.60 -10.32 2.00
CA ALA A 15 -15.63 -11.17 2.57
C ALA A 15 -16.41 -11.92 1.49
N GLU A 16 -16.78 -11.25 0.39
CA GLU A 16 -17.46 -11.89 -0.74
C GLU A 16 -16.53 -12.89 -1.45
N ILE A 17 -15.27 -12.52 -1.71
CA ILE A 17 -14.26 -13.40 -2.32
C ILE A 17 -14.14 -14.73 -1.56
N ASN A 18 -14.15 -14.69 -0.22
CA ASN A 18 -14.02 -15.88 0.62
C ASN A 18 -15.22 -16.83 0.57
N THR A 19 -16.35 -16.39 -0.02
CA THR A 19 -17.55 -17.24 -0.21
C THR A 19 -17.60 -17.92 -1.58
N LEU A 20 -16.68 -17.55 -2.48
CA LEU A 20 -16.67 -18.02 -3.86
C LEU A 20 -15.77 -19.25 -4.01
N ASP A 21 -16.20 -20.19 -4.84
CA ASP A 21 -15.49 -21.43 -5.19
C ASP A 21 -14.54 -21.21 -6.38
N ASP A 22 -13.32 -21.74 -6.28
CA ASP A 22 -12.32 -21.67 -7.35
C ASP A 22 -12.53 -22.73 -8.45
N GLU A 23 -13.39 -23.72 -8.26
CA GLU A 23 -13.67 -24.76 -9.27
C GLU A 23 -14.85 -24.39 -10.19
N ILE A 24 -15.57 -23.30 -9.89
CA ILE A 24 -16.71 -22.84 -10.68
C ILE A 24 -16.28 -21.65 -11.55
N PRO A 25 -16.19 -21.77 -12.90
CA PRO A 25 -15.65 -20.73 -13.77
C PRO A 25 -16.32 -19.35 -13.61
N ALA A 26 -17.64 -19.33 -13.42
CA ALA A 26 -18.39 -18.10 -13.19
C ALA A 26 -17.99 -17.41 -11.87
N GLN A 27 -17.68 -18.19 -10.83
CA GLN A 27 -17.26 -17.68 -9.53
C GLN A 27 -15.79 -17.23 -9.53
N VAL A 28 -14.91 -17.92 -10.27
CA VAL A 28 -13.55 -17.46 -10.54
C VAL A 28 -13.55 -16.11 -11.27
N THR A 29 -14.42 -15.97 -12.28
CA THR A 29 -14.61 -14.68 -12.98
C THR A 29 -15.09 -13.59 -12.03
N ARG A 30 -16.00 -13.92 -11.11
CA ARG A 30 -16.45 -12.99 -10.06
C ARG A 30 -15.33 -12.62 -9.09
N LYS A 31 -14.48 -13.57 -8.67
CA LYS A 31 -13.29 -13.29 -7.85
C LYS A 31 -12.35 -12.32 -8.56
N ILE A 32 -12.04 -12.54 -9.84
CA ILE A 32 -11.20 -11.62 -10.63
C ILE A 32 -11.77 -10.19 -10.62
N TYR A 33 -13.07 -10.05 -10.81
CA TYR A 33 -13.73 -8.75 -10.75
C TYR A 33 -13.62 -8.09 -9.36
N LEU A 34 -13.90 -8.84 -8.29
CA LEU A 34 -13.80 -8.32 -6.91
C LEU A 34 -12.38 -7.95 -6.52
N TYR A 35 -11.39 -8.77 -6.87
CA TYR A 35 -9.98 -8.43 -6.68
C TYR A 35 -9.57 -7.20 -7.49
N SER A 36 -10.13 -7.01 -8.69
CA SER A 36 -9.88 -5.80 -9.48
C SER A 36 -10.45 -4.55 -8.81
N LEU A 37 -11.63 -4.63 -8.17
CA LEU A 37 -12.19 -3.55 -7.37
C LEU A 37 -11.34 -3.28 -6.10
N ALA A 38 -10.90 -4.34 -5.43
CA ALA A 38 -9.98 -4.23 -4.29
C ALA A 38 -8.66 -3.54 -4.68
N LEU A 39 -8.11 -3.88 -5.84
CA LEU A 39 -6.89 -3.29 -6.38
C LEU A 39 -7.02 -1.76 -6.57
N LEU A 40 -8.20 -1.26 -6.98
CA LEU A 40 -8.46 0.17 -7.10
C LEU A 40 -8.44 0.87 -5.73
N GLU A 41 -9.01 0.26 -4.69
CA GLU A 41 -8.97 0.82 -3.33
C GLU A 41 -7.55 0.79 -2.76
N ILE A 42 -6.83 -0.33 -2.93
CA ILE A 42 -5.41 -0.44 -2.54
C ILE A 42 -4.56 0.62 -3.23
N GLY A 43 -4.78 0.85 -4.53
CA GLY A 43 -4.09 1.90 -5.28
C GLY A 43 -4.33 3.31 -4.73
N ARG A 44 -5.54 3.60 -4.23
CA ARG A 44 -5.84 4.87 -3.56
C ARG A 44 -5.09 5.00 -2.23
N PHE A 45 -5.11 3.96 -1.39
CA PHE A 45 -4.37 3.96 -0.13
C PHE A 45 -2.87 4.11 -0.34
N HIS A 46 -2.31 3.44 -1.35
CA HIS A 46 -0.91 3.60 -1.71
C HIS A 46 -0.60 5.06 -2.09
N ALA A 47 -1.43 5.70 -2.92
CA ALA A 47 -1.23 7.08 -3.31
C ALA A 47 -1.30 8.05 -2.12
N GLU A 48 -2.23 7.83 -1.19
CA GLU A 48 -2.34 8.60 0.06
C GLU A 48 -1.09 8.41 0.95
N ALA A 49 -0.62 7.17 1.11
CA ALA A 49 0.59 6.86 1.87
C ALA A 49 1.86 7.46 1.24
N VAL A 50 1.99 7.45 -0.09
CA VAL A 50 3.10 8.13 -0.81
C VAL A 50 3.09 9.63 -0.52
N ASN A 51 1.91 10.26 -0.56
CA ASN A 51 1.79 11.69 -0.28
C ASN A 51 2.20 12.02 1.17
N GLU A 52 1.72 11.23 2.12
CA GLU A 52 2.01 11.44 3.54
C GLU A 52 3.51 11.23 3.84
N TYR A 53 4.10 10.16 3.31
CA TYR A 53 5.54 9.93 3.41
C TYR A 53 6.34 11.12 2.84
N GLY A 54 6.00 11.59 1.64
CA GLY A 54 6.66 12.75 1.02
C GLY A 54 6.53 14.03 1.86
N ARG A 55 5.37 14.27 2.47
CA ARG A 55 5.12 15.41 3.35
C ARG A 55 5.99 15.36 4.60
N ILE A 56 6.06 14.20 5.27
CA ILE A 56 6.85 14.04 6.50
C ILE A 56 8.35 14.08 6.18
N TYR A 57 8.79 13.44 5.10
CA TYR A 57 10.17 13.50 4.61
C TYR A 57 10.61 14.96 4.42
N ALA A 58 9.82 15.75 3.70
CA ALA A 58 10.10 17.15 3.43
C ALA A 58 10.15 17.98 4.72
N ALA A 59 9.18 17.77 5.63
CA ALA A 59 9.15 18.44 6.92
C ALA A 59 10.39 18.13 7.77
N ARG A 60 10.79 16.85 7.84
CA ARG A 60 12.00 16.44 8.56
C ARG A 60 13.25 17.07 7.97
N LYS A 61 13.43 17.00 6.65
CA LYS A 61 14.62 17.56 5.98
C LYS A 61 14.68 19.08 6.13
N GLY A 62 13.54 19.76 6.04
CA GLY A 62 13.44 21.19 6.30
C GLY A 62 13.85 21.54 7.73
N LYS A 63 13.28 20.85 8.73
CA LYS A 63 13.60 21.12 10.14
C LYS A 63 15.03 20.79 10.50
N TRP A 64 15.56 19.68 9.97
CA TRP A 64 16.96 19.30 10.13
C TRP A 64 17.89 20.38 9.58
N GLY A 65 17.61 20.89 8.38
CA GLY A 65 18.40 21.95 7.75
C GLY A 65 18.36 23.26 8.53
N GLU A 66 17.18 23.65 9.02
CA GLU A 66 17.01 24.82 9.89
C GLU A 66 17.89 24.70 11.14
N ILE A 67 17.82 23.57 11.86
CA ILE A 67 18.60 23.35 13.08
C ILE A 67 20.09 23.36 12.78
N ALA A 68 20.55 22.68 11.73
CA ALA A 68 21.97 22.65 11.37
C ALA A 68 22.50 24.05 11.01
N ALA A 69 21.67 24.89 10.37
CA ALA A 69 22.03 26.26 10.03
C ALA A 69 22.14 27.17 11.26
N THR A 70 21.22 27.03 12.24
CA THR A 70 21.16 27.90 13.42
C THR A 70 21.98 27.40 14.62
N THR A 71 22.41 26.13 14.62
CA THR A 71 23.22 25.57 15.71
C THR A 71 24.66 26.06 15.61
N ASP A 72 25.23 26.53 16.72
CA ASP A 72 26.63 26.94 16.78
C ASP A 72 27.57 25.73 16.90
N GLY A 73 28.83 25.93 16.50
CA GLY A 73 29.88 24.92 16.61
C GLY A 73 30.27 24.28 15.27
N SER A 74 31.03 23.19 15.35
CA SER A 74 31.52 22.47 14.16
C SER A 74 30.37 21.77 13.42
N GLY A 75 30.62 21.37 12.17
CA GLY A 75 29.65 20.61 11.37
C GLY A 75 29.12 19.37 12.11
N VAL A 76 29.99 18.65 12.81
CA VAL A 76 29.62 17.46 13.60
C VAL A 76 28.65 17.79 14.73
N VAL A 77 28.85 18.91 15.44
CA VAL A 77 27.94 19.35 16.52
C VAL A 77 26.57 19.74 15.95
N LYS A 78 26.57 20.43 14.81
CA LYS A 78 25.34 20.84 14.10
C LYS A 78 24.53 19.61 13.65
N GLU A 79 25.18 18.64 13.01
CA GLU A 79 24.55 17.41 12.54
C GLU A 79 23.98 16.58 13.69
N ALA A 80 24.78 16.32 14.74
CA ALA A 80 24.33 15.56 15.90
C ALA A 80 23.14 16.24 16.61
N THR A 81 23.14 17.57 16.68
CA THR A 81 22.03 18.34 17.26
C THR A 81 20.78 18.24 16.40
N ALA A 82 20.92 18.37 15.07
CA ALA A 82 19.82 18.27 14.13
C ALA A 82 19.19 16.87 14.12
N ASP A 83 20.01 15.81 14.16
CA ASP A 83 19.53 14.43 14.26
C ASP A 83 18.74 14.20 15.55
N ARG A 84 19.30 14.59 16.70
CA ARG A 84 18.64 14.44 18.00
C ARG A 84 17.29 15.17 18.03
N LEU A 85 17.25 16.40 17.52
CA LEU A 85 16.05 17.24 17.56
C LEU A 85 15.01 16.90 16.49
N THR A 86 15.37 16.10 15.47
CA THR A 86 14.44 15.62 14.44
C THR A 86 14.04 14.16 14.61
N GLN A 87 14.45 13.52 15.71
CA GLN A 87 14.19 12.10 15.98
C GLN A 87 12.70 11.73 15.85
N GLU A 88 11.80 12.49 16.46
CA GLU A 88 10.35 12.21 16.36
C GLU A 88 9.83 12.29 14.92
N LEU A 89 10.36 13.22 14.10
CA LEU A 89 10.00 13.30 12.69
C LEU A 89 10.57 12.14 11.89
N ARG A 90 11.74 11.62 12.28
CA ARG A 90 12.36 10.43 11.69
C ARG A 90 11.55 9.16 11.99
N GLU A 91 11.03 9.04 13.20
CA GLU A 91 10.14 7.93 13.58
C GLU A 91 8.82 7.98 12.81
N LYS A 92 8.20 9.17 12.70
CA LYS A 92 6.98 9.37 11.90
C LYS A 92 7.19 9.08 10.42
N GLU A 93 8.33 9.51 9.86
CA GLU A 93 8.70 9.22 8.48
C GLU A 93 8.84 7.71 8.26
N ALA A 94 9.51 7.00 9.16
CA ALA A 94 9.67 5.55 9.07
C ALA A 94 8.33 4.82 9.12
N GLN A 95 7.37 5.29 9.94
CA GLN A 95 6.02 4.72 9.97
C GLN A 95 5.27 4.96 8.66
N ALA A 96 5.36 6.17 8.10
CA ALA A 96 4.72 6.49 6.81
C ALA A 96 5.36 5.72 5.65
N GLU A 97 6.68 5.54 5.66
CA GLU A 97 7.41 4.73 4.68
C GLU A 97 6.97 3.25 4.76
N ALA A 98 6.85 2.71 5.98
CA ALA A 98 6.36 1.35 6.18
C ALA A 98 4.92 1.17 5.65
N GLU A 99 4.04 2.14 5.87
CA GLU A 99 2.67 2.11 5.36
C GLU A 99 2.63 2.20 3.82
N MET A 100 3.46 3.07 3.22
CA MET A 100 3.62 3.14 1.77
C MET A 100 4.04 1.79 1.20
N HIS A 101 5.07 1.15 1.79
CA HIS A 101 5.51 -0.18 1.36
C HIS A 101 4.46 -1.26 1.57
N ARG A 102 3.70 -1.21 2.66
CA ARG A 102 2.59 -2.13 2.91
C ARG A 102 1.60 -2.08 1.75
N TRP A 103 1.11 -0.90 1.38
CA TRP A 103 0.13 -0.78 0.31
C TRP A 103 0.69 -1.12 -1.07
N LYS A 104 1.96 -0.77 -1.33
CA LYS A 104 2.65 -1.19 -2.56
C LYS A 104 2.69 -2.71 -2.68
N ASN A 105 3.13 -3.40 -1.62
CA ASN A 105 3.23 -4.86 -1.62
C ASN A 105 1.84 -5.51 -1.73
N SER A 106 0.82 -4.94 -1.09
CA SER A 106 -0.57 -5.40 -1.26
C SER A 106 -1.09 -5.24 -2.69
N PHE A 107 -0.72 -4.16 -3.37
CA PHE A 107 -1.09 -3.93 -4.77
C PHE A 107 -0.46 -5.00 -5.67
N GLU A 108 0.85 -5.20 -5.55
CA GLU A 108 1.61 -6.18 -6.32
C GLU A 108 1.08 -7.61 -6.07
N ALA A 109 0.87 -7.98 -4.81
CA ALA A 109 0.32 -9.29 -4.47
C ALA A 109 -1.08 -9.51 -5.05
N THR A 110 -1.95 -8.49 -5.00
CA THR A 110 -3.31 -8.58 -5.56
C THR A 110 -3.28 -8.71 -7.08
N GLN A 111 -2.35 -8.03 -7.75
CA GLN A 111 -2.14 -8.16 -9.19
C GLN A 111 -1.72 -9.59 -9.57
N GLU A 112 -0.82 -10.20 -8.80
CA GLU A 112 -0.40 -11.59 -9.01
C GLU A 112 -1.54 -12.59 -8.76
N ILE A 113 -2.37 -12.38 -7.74
CA ILE A 113 -3.58 -13.19 -7.50
C ILE A 113 -4.52 -13.14 -8.71
N ILE A 114 -4.78 -11.94 -9.25
CA ILE A 114 -5.61 -11.78 -10.45
C ILE A 114 -5.02 -12.54 -11.64
N ASN A 115 -3.70 -12.48 -11.83
CA ASN A 115 -3.02 -13.19 -12.91
C ASN A 115 -3.13 -14.71 -12.75
N ALA A 116 -2.93 -15.22 -11.54
CA ALA A 116 -3.09 -16.64 -11.23
C ALA A 116 -4.53 -17.11 -11.52
N LEU A 117 -5.54 -16.36 -11.07
CA LEU A 117 -6.96 -16.69 -11.34
C LEU A 117 -7.31 -16.66 -12.82
N LYS A 118 -6.73 -15.74 -13.60
CA LYS A 118 -6.92 -15.72 -15.07
C LYS A 118 -6.34 -16.96 -15.74
N VAL A 119 -5.20 -17.48 -15.26
CA VAL A 119 -4.62 -18.72 -15.77
C VAL A 119 -5.49 -19.90 -15.37
N HIS A 120 -5.90 -19.97 -14.09
CA HIS A 120 -6.79 -21.00 -13.56
C HIS A 120 -8.10 -21.10 -14.35
N LEU A 121 -8.77 -19.97 -14.59
CA LEU A 121 -10.00 -19.92 -15.38
C LEU A 121 -9.82 -20.49 -16.80
N LYS A 122 -8.69 -20.22 -17.46
CA LYS A 122 -8.40 -20.75 -18.79
C LYS A 122 -8.25 -22.28 -18.76
N VAL A 123 -7.65 -22.83 -17.71
CA VAL A 123 -7.50 -24.27 -17.52
C VAL A 123 -8.86 -24.91 -17.31
N LEU A 124 -9.66 -24.39 -16.36
CA LEU A 124 -10.99 -24.92 -16.05
C LEU A 124 -11.91 -24.95 -17.28
N VAL A 125 -11.98 -23.85 -18.05
CA VAL A 125 -12.80 -23.80 -19.25
C VAL A 125 -12.36 -24.85 -20.26
N LYS A 126 -11.05 -25.03 -20.43
CA LYS A 126 -10.50 -26.04 -21.36
C LYS A 126 -10.81 -27.47 -20.89
N GLU A 127 -10.75 -27.74 -19.59
CA GLU A 127 -11.10 -29.06 -19.05
C GLU A 127 -12.58 -29.38 -19.23
N LEU A 128 -13.47 -28.38 -19.07
CA LEU A 128 -14.91 -28.53 -19.30
C LEU A 128 -15.26 -28.69 -20.77
N ASP A 129 -14.54 -28.05 -21.70
CA ASP A 129 -14.76 -28.21 -23.14
C ASP A 129 -14.28 -29.58 -23.68
N VAL A 130 -13.44 -30.29 -22.92
CA VAL A 130 -12.88 -31.61 -23.29
C VAL A 130 -13.65 -32.77 -22.64
N ALA A 131 -14.55 -32.47 -21.69
CA ALA A 131 -15.42 -33.43 -20.99
C ALA A 131 -16.75 -33.66 -21.72
#